data_AF-A0A2M7VR50-F1
#
_entry.id   AF-A0A2M7VR50-F1
#
_cell.length_a   1.000
_cell.length_b   1.000
_cell.length_c   1.000
_cell.angle_alpha   90.00
_cell.angle_beta   90.00
_cell.angle_gamma   90.00
#
_symmetry.space_group_name_H-M   'P 1'
#
loop_
_entity.id
_entity.type
_entity.pdbx_description
1 polymer ?
#
loop_
_entity_poly.entity_id
_entity_poly.type
_entity_poly.pdbx_seq_one_letter_code
_entity_poly.pdbx_strand_id
1 'polypeptide(L)'
;MKKLVPFLVILILFSQCKSTIKTAANPIKRGLLADKAMVVCARPEAAEIGVEIMKQGGNAFDAMIATDLALAVSFPFAGNIGGGGFMVFRTKDGQTGALDYREKAPQAATRDMYLDKDGQ
;
A
#
# COMPACT_ATOMS: atom_id res chain seq x y z
N MET A 1 -35.97 26.40 -51.12
CA MET A 1 -36.07 25.05 -50.53
C MET A 1 -34.78 24.21 -50.67
N LYS A 2 -33.93 24.39 -51.71
CA LYS A 2 -32.69 23.63 -51.90
C LYS A 2 -31.54 23.91 -50.90
N LYS A 3 -31.59 25.02 -50.13
CA LYS A 3 -30.59 25.37 -49.09
C LYS A 3 -30.92 24.82 -47.68
N LEU A 4 -32.13 24.28 -47.45
CA LEU A 4 -32.50 23.67 -46.16
C LEU A 4 -32.01 22.23 -46.03
N VAL A 5 -31.91 21.50 -47.14
CA VAL A 5 -31.46 20.11 -47.19
C VAL A 5 -30.06 19.89 -46.61
N PRO A 6 -29.02 20.70 -46.93
CA PRO A 6 -27.69 20.49 -46.34
C PRO A 6 -27.68 20.76 -44.83
N PHE A 7 -28.51 21.69 -44.34
CA PHE A 7 -28.61 21.99 -42.91
C PHE A 7 -29.27 20.85 -42.13
N LEU A 8 -30.29 20.21 -42.71
CA LEU A 8 -30.97 19.06 -42.15
C LEU A 8 -30.04 17.82 -42.10
N VAL A 9 -29.25 17.61 -43.17
CA VAL A 9 -28.27 16.51 -43.24
C VAL A 9 -27.16 16.68 -42.20
N ILE A 10 -26.66 17.90 -42.00
CA ILE A 10 -25.67 18.20 -40.96
C ILE A 10 -26.25 17.93 -39.56
N LEU A 11 -27.51 18.34 -39.29
CA LEU A 11 -28.17 18.10 -38.01
C LEU A 11 -28.35 16.59 -37.71
N ILE A 12 -28.68 15.81 -38.74
CA ILE A 12 -28.84 14.34 -38.64
C ILE A 12 -27.48 13.66 -38.40
N LEU A 13 -26.40 14.13 -39.04
CA LEU A 13 -25.04 13.63 -38.82
C LEU A 13 -24.54 13.91 -37.39
N PHE A 14 -24.87 15.07 -36.80
CA PHE A 14 -24.58 15.35 -35.38
C PHE A 14 -25.40 14.49 -34.42
N SER A 15 -26.62 14.08 -34.80
CA SER A 15 -27.49 13.26 -33.95
C SER A 15 -27.11 11.77 -33.95
N GLN A 16 -26.36 11.28 -34.94
CA GLN A 16 -25.92 9.88 -35.03
C GLN A 16 -24.58 9.60 -34.33
N CYS A 17 -23.90 10.62 -33.80
CA CYS A 17 -22.67 10.45 -33.03
C CYS A 17 -22.91 10.05 -31.55
N LYS A 18 -23.95 9.25 -31.28
CA LYS A 18 -24.17 8.59 -29.99
C LYS A 18 -23.95 7.08 -30.13
N SER A 19 -22.76 6.70 -30.60
CA SER A 19 -22.23 5.37 -30.35
C SER A 19 -21.84 5.29 -28.88
N THR A 20 -22.82 4.98 -28.02
CA THR A 20 -22.49 4.49 -26.68
C THR A 20 -22.03 3.06 -26.87
N ILE A 21 -20.73 2.89 -27.08
CA ILE A 21 -20.06 1.59 -26.93
C ILE A 21 -20.29 1.19 -25.47
N LYS A 22 -21.31 0.37 -25.22
CA LYS A 22 -21.42 -0.39 -23.97
C LYS A 22 -20.38 -1.50 -24.04
N THR A 23 -19.11 -1.14 -23.87
CA THR A 23 -18.10 -2.12 -23.48
C THR A 23 -18.59 -2.63 -22.13
N ALA A 24 -19.03 -3.88 -22.08
CA ALA A 24 -19.14 -4.62 -20.83
C ALA A 24 -17.71 -4.83 -20.31
N ALA A 25 -17.09 -3.75 -19.86
CA ALA A 25 -15.87 -3.81 -19.09
C ALA A 25 -16.28 -4.52 -17.80
N ASN A 26 -15.86 -5.78 -17.65
CA ASN A 26 -15.82 -6.41 -16.34
C ASN A 26 -15.08 -5.42 -15.44
N PRO A 27 -15.77 -4.73 -14.51
CA PRO A 27 -15.10 -3.71 -13.73
C PRO A 27 -14.03 -4.46 -12.95
N ILE A 28 -12.76 -4.15 -13.24
CA ILE A 28 -11.64 -4.64 -12.44
C ILE A 28 -12.02 -4.31 -10.99
N LYS A 29 -12.18 -5.34 -10.16
CA LYS A 29 -12.53 -5.16 -8.76
C LYS A 29 -11.32 -4.54 -8.06
N ARG A 30 -11.24 -3.21 -8.13
CA ARG A 30 -10.20 -2.43 -7.46
C ARG A 30 -10.42 -2.55 -5.95
N GLY A 31 -9.33 -2.57 -5.20
CA GLY A 31 -9.39 -2.42 -3.75
C GLY A 31 -9.93 -1.03 -3.35
N LEU A 32 -9.95 -0.77 -2.05
CA LEU A 32 -10.30 0.54 -1.52
C LEU A 32 -9.43 1.64 -2.18
N LEU A 33 -10.08 2.70 -2.66
CA LEU A 33 -9.42 3.89 -3.18
C LEU A 33 -9.47 4.99 -2.11
N ALA A 34 -8.38 5.73 -1.97
CA ALA A 34 -8.28 6.87 -1.05
C ALA A 34 -7.51 8.01 -1.71
N ASP A 35 -7.94 9.25 -1.48
CA ASP A 35 -7.39 10.43 -2.17
C ASP A 35 -6.12 11.00 -1.53
N LYS A 36 -5.87 10.70 -0.24
CA LYS A 36 -4.80 11.33 0.55
C LYS A 36 -3.73 10.35 1.03
N ALA A 37 -4.14 9.25 1.66
CA ALA A 37 -3.25 8.30 2.30
C ALA A 37 -3.89 6.91 2.34
N MET A 38 -3.06 5.89 2.42
CA MET A 38 -3.46 4.50 2.60
C MET A 38 -2.48 3.84 3.57
N VAL A 39 -3.01 3.06 4.52
CA VAL A 39 -2.23 2.16 5.38
C VAL A 39 -2.79 0.76 5.20
N VAL A 40 -1.91 -0.21 4.95
CA VAL A 40 -2.29 -1.60 4.70
C VAL A 40 -1.39 -2.50 5.53
N CYS A 41 -1.98 -3.44 6.27
CA CYS A 41 -1.24 -4.48 6.98
C CYS A 41 -2.11 -5.73 7.18
N ALA A 42 -1.58 -6.74 7.87
CA ALA A 42 -2.24 -8.03 8.07
C ALA A 42 -3.47 -7.98 9.00
N ARG A 43 -3.64 -6.90 9.78
CA ARG A 43 -4.71 -6.74 10.77
C ARG A 43 -5.48 -5.44 10.56
N PRO A 44 -6.82 -5.47 10.43
CA PRO A 44 -7.60 -4.26 10.19
C PRO A 44 -7.44 -3.23 11.31
N GLU A 45 -7.44 -3.65 12.58
CA GLU A 45 -7.26 -2.79 13.74
C GLU A 45 -5.92 -2.02 13.74
N ALA A 46 -4.83 -2.66 13.29
CA ALA A 46 -3.52 -2.02 13.22
C ALA A 46 -3.41 -1.05 12.02
N ALA A 47 -4.09 -1.36 10.91
CA ALA A 47 -4.21 -0.42 9.79
C ALA A 47 -5.03 0.81 10.18
N GLU A 48 -6.14 0.63 10.91
CA GLU A 48 -6.97 1.72 11.43
C GLU A 48 -6.20 2.65 12.36
N ILE A 49 -5.40 2.09 13.28
CA ILE A 49 -4.51 2.88 14.16
C ILE A 49 -3.53 3.73 13.34
N GLY A 50 -2.89 3.15 12.31
CA GLY A 50 -2.00 3.91 11.42
C GLY A 50 -2.72 5.02 10.65
N VAL A 51 -3.94 4.76 10.15
CA VAL A 51 -4.79 5.77 9.51
C VAL A 51 -5.11 6.91 10.49
N GLU A 52 -5.33 6.60 11.76
CA GLU A 52 -5.68 7.62 12.76
C GLU A 52 -4.49 8.53 13.09
N ILE A 53 -3.26 8.01 13.05
CA ILE A 53 -2.04 8.84 13.09
C ILE A 53 -1.92 9.75 11.86
N MET A 54 -2.23 9.26 10.67
CA MET A 54 -2.26 10.10 9.46
C MET A 54 -3.28 11.24 9.57
N LYS A 55 -4.48 10.96 10.13
CA LYS A 55 -5.53 11.98 10.35
C LYS A 55 -5.13 13.02 11.39
N GLN A 56 -4.31 12.65 12.37
CA GLN A 56 -3.72 13.58 13.35
C GLN A 56 -2.59 14.45 12.77
N GLY A 57 -2.27 14.30 11.49
CA GLY A 57 -1.24 15.08 10.79
C GLY A 57 0.15 14.43 10.80
N GLY A 58 0.25 13.17 11.23
CA GLY A 58 1.47 12.38 11.10
C GLY A 58 1.84 12.10 9.64
N ASN A 59 3.11 11.79 9.41
CA ASN A 59 3.61 11.35 8.11
C ASN A 59 3.58 9.81 7.98
N ALA A 60 4.03 9.30 6.83
CA ALA A 60 4.04 7.86 6.55
C ALA A 60 4.90 7.04 7.56
N PHE A 61 5.97 7.61 8.09
CA PHE A 61 6.82 6.97 9.10
C PHE A 61 6.14 6.93 10.47
N ASP A 62 5.44 8.01 10.86
CA ASP A 62 4.67 8.04 12.12
C ASP A 62 3.55 6.98 12.10
N ALA A 63 2.82 6.90 10.99
CA ALA A 63 1.78 5.90 10.79
C ALA A 63 2.34 4.47 10.75
N MET A 64 3.50 4.28 10.11
CA MET A 64 4.20 3.00 10.08
C MET A 64 4.55 2.52 11.50
N ILE A 65 5.17 3.37 12.34
CA ILE A 65 5.55 2.99 13.71
C ILE A 65 4.31 2.63 14.54
N ALA A 66 3.23 3.39 14.43
CA ALA A 66 1.99 3.10 15.14
C ALA A 66 1.35 1.78 14.68
N THR A 67 1.34 1.51 13.36
CA THR A 67 0.88 0.22 12.83
C THR A 67 1.76 -0.93 13.28
N ASP A 68 3.09 -0.79 13.30
CA ASP A 68 4.01 -1.86 13.68
C ASP A 68 3.89 -2.20 15.17
N LEU A 69 3.79 -1.19 16.03
CA LEU A 69 3.51 -1.38 17.46
C LEU A 69 2.13 -2.00 17.70
N ALA A 70 1.11 -1.62 16.92
CA ALA A 70 -0.19 -2.26 16.99
C ALA A 70 -0.14 -3.73 16.55
N LEU A 71 0.67 -4.08 15.53
CA LEU A 71 0.89 -5.47 15.11
C LEU A 71 1.65 -6.28 16.16
N ALA A 72 2.58 -5.66 16.91
CA ALA A 72 3.27 -6.33 18.01
C ALA A 72 2.31 -6.85 19.10
N VAL A 73 1.10 -6.30 19.19
CA VAL A 73 0.04 -6.75 20.11
C VAL A 73 -1.02 -7.59 19.39
N SER A 74 -1.56 -7.09 18.29
CA SER A 74 -2.70 -7.70 17.57
C SER A 74 -2.33 -8.87 16.66
N PHE A 75 -1.03 -9.05 16.38
CA PHE A 75 -0.50 -10.05 15.46
C PHE A 75 0.76 -10.74 16.00
N PRO A 76 0.71 -11.34 17.20
CA PRO A 76 1.91 -11.72 17.96
C PRO A 76 2.74 -12.84 17.32
N PHE A 77 2.23 -13.50 16.28
CA PHE A 77 3.00 -14.50 15.55
C PHE A 77 4.00 -13.90 14.54
N ALA A 78 3.86 -12.61 14.21
CA ALA A 78 4.76 -11.94 13.27
C ALA A 78 5.10 -10.51 13.72
N GLY A 79 4.12 -9.72 14.17
CA GLY A 79 4.39 -8.43 14.80
C GLY A 79 5.17 -8.61 16.09
N ASN A 80 6.20 -7.80 16.31
CA ASN A 80 7.16 -8.04 17.39
C ASN A 80 7.90 -6.78 17.84
N ILE A 81 8.51 -6.86 19.04
CA ILE A 81 9.51 -5.91 19.56
C ILE A 81 10.86 -6.59 19.87
N GLY A 82 10.93 -7.91 19.71
CA GLY A 82 12.10 -8.73 20.03
C GLY A 82 12.79 -9.37 18.82
N GLY A 83 12.29 -9.12 17.61
CA GLY A 83 12.89 -9.57 16.35
C GLY A 83 13.58 -8.42 15.62
N GLY A 84 13.39 -8.36 14.31
CA GLY A 84 13.97 -7.34 13.45
C GLY A 84 13.27 -7.24 12.10
N GLY A 85 13.88 -6.52 11.16
CA GLY A 85 13.28 -6.33 9.84
C GLY A 85 14.02 -5.33 8.97
N PHE A 86 13.31 -4.84 7.96
CA PHE A 86 13.78 -3.86 7.02
C PHE A 86 12.66 -2.86 6.71
N MET A 87 13.00 -1.58 6.68
CA MET A 87 12.12 -0.54 6.13
C MET A 87 12.72 -0.09 4.81
N VAL A 88 11.90 -0.05 3.76
CA VAL A 88 12.25 0.61 2.48
C VAL A 88 11.36 1.82 2.32
N PHE A 89 11.94 2.97 1.99
CA PHE A 89 11.20 4.22 1.98
C PHE A 89 11.51 5.11 0.79
N ARG A 90 10.57 6.01 0.53
CA ARG A 90 10.73 7.16 -0.36
C ARG A 90 10.18 8.40 0.33
N THR A 91 10.96 9.47 0.37
CA THR A 91 10.56 10.76 0.93
C THR A 91 9.81 11.61 -0.10
N LYS A 92 9.22 12.72 0.36
CA LYS A 92 8.46 13.65 -0.49
C LYS A 92 9.29 14.30 -1.61
N ASP A 93 10.56 14.58 -1.34
CA ASP A 93 11.54 15.11 -2.30
C ASP A 93 12.13 14.03 -3.23
N GLY A 94 11.73 12.77 -3.04
CA GLY A 94 12.08 11.67 -3.93
C GLY A 94 13.32 10.89 -3.53
N GLN A 95 13.95 11.21 -2.40
CA GLN A 95 15.03 10.39 -1.85
C GLN A 95 14.48 9.00 -1.52
N THR A 96 15.23 7.97 -1.89
CA THR A 96 14.93 6.58 -1.54
C THR A 96 15.99 6.03 -0.61
N GLY A 97 15.61 5.11 0.26
CA GLY A 97 16.56 4.46 1.15
C GLY A 97 15.99 3.21 1.79
N ALA A 98 16.82 2.60 2.63
CA ALA A 98 16.44 1.49 3.46
C ALA A 98 17.04 1.64 4.86
N LEU A 99 16.34 1.13 5.86
CA LEU A 99 16.84 0.92 7.21
C LEU A 99 16.89 -0.59 7.47
N ASP A 100 18.10 -1.09 7.73
CA ASP A 100 18.33 -2.45 8.20
C ASP A 100 18.37 -2.43 9.73
N TYR A 101 17.37 -3.09 10.33
CA TYR A 101 17.29 -3.31 11.77
C TYR A 101 17.18 -4.81 12.05
N ARG A 102 17.90 -5.62 11.29
CA ARG A 102 17.96 -7.07 11.46
C ARG A 102 18.62 -7.44 12.79
N GLU A 103 18.17 -8.56 13.35
CA GLU A 103 18.75 -9.15 14.55
C GLU A 103 20.24 -9.45 14.35
N LYS A 104 21.01 -9.37 15.44
CA LYS A 104 22.45 -9.63 15.43
C LYS A 104 22.78 -10.81 16.33
N ALA A 105 23.70 -11.66 15.88
CA ALA A 105 24.31 -12.65 16.75
C ALA A 105 24.93 -11.95 17.98
N PRO A 106 24.64 -12.41 19.21
CA PRO A 106 25.20 -11.81 20.42
C PRO A 106 26.73 -11.94 20.45
N GLN A 107 27.40 -11.15 21.30
CA GLN A 107 28.87 -11.14 21.38
C GLN A 107 29.47 -12.50 21.80
N ALA A 108 28.71 -13.30 22.55
CA ALA A 108 29.12 -14.64 22.98
C ALA A 108 28.78 -15.73 21.95
N ALA A 109 28.18 -15.39 20.80
CA ALA A 109 27.87 -16.37 19.77
C ALA A 109 29.17 -16.93 19.16
N THR A 110 29.19 -18.24 18.97
CA THR A 110 30.29 -18.96 18.33
C THR A 110 29.75 -19.77 17.16
N ARG A 111 30.62 -20.06 16.18
CA ARG A 111 30.25 -20.82 14.97
C ARG A 111 29.51 -22.13 15.30
N ASP A 112 29.96 -22.84 16.33
CA ASP A 112 29.52 -24.20 16.65
C ASP A 112 28.48 -24.24 17.80
N MET A 113 27.85 -23.10 18.16
CA MET A 113 27.01 -22.98 19.38
C MET A 113 25.71 -23.78 19.37
N TYR A 114 25.30 -24.31 18.21
CA TYR A 114 24.11 -25.15 18.04
C TYR A 114 24.44 -26.61 17.72
N LEU A 115 25.72 -26.99 17.73
CA LEU A 115 26.14 -28.37 17.54
C LEU A 115 26.26 -29.08 18.89
N ASP A 116 25.94 -30.37 18.93
CA ASP A 116 26.20 -31.21 20.08
C ASP A 116 27.69 -31.62 20.20
N LYS A 117 28.02 -32.48 21.17
CA LYS A 117 29.39 -32.93 21.43
C LYS A 117 30.02 -33.73 20.27
N ASP A 118 29.20 -34.32 19.41
CA ASP A 118 29.62 -35.11 18.26
C ASP A 118 29.64 -34.26 16.99
N GLY A 119 29.26 -32.98 17.10
CA GLY A 119 29.24 -32.00 16.02
C GLY A 119 27.97 -32.06 15.16
N GLN A 120 26.87 -32.66 15.66
CA GLN A 120 25.58 -32.73 14.96
C GLN A 120 24.62 -31.62 15.37
#